data_AF-A0AAE9J2P3-F1
#
_entry.id   AF-A0AAE9J2P3-F1
#
_cell.length_a   1.000
_cell.length_b   1.000
_cell.length_c   1.000
_cell.angle_alpha   90.00
_cell.angle_beta   90.00
_cell.angle_gamma   90.00
#
_symmetry.space_group_name_H-M   'P 1'
#
loop_
_entity.id
_entity.type
_entity.pdbx_description
1 polymer ?
#
loop_
_entity_poly.entity_id
_entity_poly.type
_entity_poly.pdbx_seq_one_letter_code
_entity_poly.pdbx_strand_id
1 'polypeptide(L)'
;MLDTFIRLAQEIQKIDDDVKELRQAEQAVQRGGKMGLKVSQIDGFHEKLRVKMDSAVQRKMDQFDEKSNELDSIFRSLLCMSSEAPTAENFEKDAEIVSGYCSELKAFLQSDRSGDCPRISLSVEQSVRRLLNNP
;
A
#
# COMPACT_ATOMS: atom_id res chain seq x y z
N MET A 1 5.59 -18.11 -0.05
CA MET A 1 4.70 -17.11 0.55
C MET A 1 5.41 -15.80 0.91
N LEU A 2 6.62 -15.82 1.48
CA LEU A 2 7.42 -14.60 1.74
C LEU A 2 8.08 -14.04 0.46
N ASP A 3 8.24 -14.87 -0.57
CA ASP A 3 8.76 -14.53 -1.90
C ASP A 3 7.92 -13.47 -2.63
N THR A 4 6.62 -13.41 -2.34
CA THR A 4 5.71 -12.41 -2.91
C THR A 4 5.62 -11.13 -2.08
N PHE A 5 6.24 -11.09 -0.90
CA PHE A 5 6.10 -9.98 0.06
C PHE A 5 6.58 -8.65 -0.49
N ILE A 6 7.79 -8.62 -1.09
CA ILE A 6 8.37 -7.41 -1.67
C ILE A 6 7.46 -6.86 -2.77
N ARG A 7 6.94 -7.75 -3.63
CA ARG A 7 6.01 -7.38 -4.70
C ARG A 7 4.72 -6.81 -4.12
N LEU A 8 4.14 -7.45 -3.11
CA LEU A 8 2.92 -6.97 -2.46
C LEU A 8 3.11 -5.57 -1.86
N ALA A 9 4.22 -5.34 -1.15
CA ALA A 9 4.54 -4.04 -0.58
C ALA A 9 4.69 -2.95 -1.65
N GLN A 10 5.31 -3.27 -2.79
CA GLN A 10 5.43 -2.37 -3.93
C GLN A 10 4.08 -2.09 -4.61
N GLU A 11 3.22 -3.10 -4.74
CA GLU A 11 1.85 -2.92 -5.26
C GLU A 11 1.03 -1.99 -4.36
N ILE A 12 1.11 -2.15 -3.04
CA ILE A 12 0.43 -1.27 -2.08
C ILE A 12 0.93 0.18 -2.19
N GLN A 13 2.25 0.39 -2.29
CA GLN A 13 2.82 1.73 -2.49
C GLN A 13 2.33 2.37 -3.80
N LYS A 14 2.26 1.59 -4.88
CA LYS A 14 1.74 2.09 -6.16
C LYS A 14 0.28 2.52 -6.06
N ILE A 15 -0.54 1.77 -5.33
CA ILE A 15 -1.95 2.15 -5.10
C ILE A 15 -2.03 3.47 -4.32
N ASP A 16 -1.17 3.68 -3.31
CA ASP A 16 -1.09 4.95 -2.56
C ASP A 16 -0.72 6.13 -3.45
N ASP A 17 0.31 5.98 -4.29
CA ASP A 17 0.73 7.00 -5.24
C ASP A 17 -0.40 7.34 -6.23
N ASP A 18 -1.08 6.32 -6.79
CA ASP A 18 -2.22 6.51 -7.70
C ASP A 18 -3.37 7.27 -7.02
N VAL A 19 -3.68 6.95 -5.75
CA VAL A 19 -4.73 7.64 -4.97
C VAL A 19 -4.35 9.11 -4.74
N LYS A 20 -3.10 9.39 -4.38
CA LYS A 20 -2.60 10.74 -4.17
C LYS A 20 -2.67 11.56 -5.46
N GLU A 21 -2.30 10.98 -6.60
CA GLU A 21 -2.41 11.62 -7.91
C GLU A 21 -3.88 11.94 -8.25
N LEU A 22 -4.79 10.98 -8.06
CA LEU A 22 -6.22 11.19 -8.29
C LEU A 22 -6.80 12.32 -7.43
N ARG A 23 -6.46 12.35 -6.13
CA ARG A 23 -6.90 13.42 -5.21
C ARG A 23 -6.33 14.78 -5.60
N GLN A 24 -5.06 14.84 -6.00
CA GLN A 24 -4.45 16.10 -6.48
C GLN A 24 -5.12 16.60 -7.76
N ALA A 25 -5.40 15.70 -8.71
CA ALA A 25 -6.13 16.02 -9.93
C ALA A 25 -7.55 16.53 -9.61
N GLU A 26 -8.23 15.93 -8.63
CA GLU A 26 -9.58 16.34 -8.22
C GLU A 26 -9.55 17.77 -7.67
N GLN A 27 -8.61 18.07 -6.78
CA GLN A 27 -8.39 19.42 -6.25
C GLN A 27 -8.05 20.43 -7.35
N ALA A 28 -7.28 20.04 -8.38
CA ALA A 28 -6.98 20.90 -9.52
C ALA A 28 -8.24 21.22 -10.34
N VAL A 29 -9.09 20.22 -10.61
CA VAL A 29 -10.37 20.41 -11.31
C VAL A 29 -11.31 21.30 -10.50
N GLN A 30 -11.42 21.09 -9.19
CA GLN A 30 -12.24 21.93 -8.32
C GLN A 30 -11.76 23.38 -8.30
N ARG A 31 -10.43 23.62 -8.23
CA ARG A 31 -9.85 24.96 -8.32
C ARG A 31 -10.13 25.63 -9.67
N GLY A 32 -9.96 24.89 -10.77
CA GLY A 32 -10.26 25.40 -12.11
C GLY A 32 -11.74 25.80 -12.27
N GLY A 33 -12.66 24.97 -11.76
CA GLY A 33 -14.09 25.28 -11.75
C GLY A 33 -14.41 26.54 -10.94
N LYS A 34 -13.83 26.72 -9.75
CA LYS A 34 -13.99 27.93 -8.92
C LYS A 34 -13.45 29.20 -9.61
N MET A 35 -12.43 29.06 -10.45
CA MET A 35 -11.86 30.16 -11.24
C MET A 35 -12.63 30.45 -12.53
N GLY A 36 -13.73 29.74 -12.79
CA GLY A 36 -14.52 29.90 -14.03
C GLY A 36 -13.82 29.33 -15.27
N LEU A 37 -12.76 28.53 -15.12
CA LEU A 37 -12.08 27.87 -16.22
C LEU A 37 -12.95 26.72 -16.74
N LYS A 38 -13.58 26.94 -17.89
CA LYS A 38 -14.29 25.89 -18.61
C LYS A 38 -13.28 24.98 -19.32
N VAL A 39 -13.01 23.82 -18.73
CA VAL A 39 -12.15 22.79 -19.32
C VAL A 39 -12.90 22.01 -20.43
N SER A 40 -14.22 22.21 -20.53
CA SER A 40 -15.07 21.63 -21.56
C SER A 40 -16.31 22.50 -21.80
N GLN A 41 -16.87 22.43 -23.01
CA GLN A 41 -18.16 23.05 -23.35
C GLN A 41 -19.37 22.19 -22.95
N ILE A 42 -19.16 21.00 -22.40
CA ILE A 42 -20.23 20.10 -21.96
C ILE A 42 -20.85 20.62 -20.65
N ASP A 43 -22.17 20.83 -20.65
CA ASP A 43 -22.90 21.18 -19.44
C ASP A 43 -22.78 20.08 -18.37
N GLY A 44 -22.47 20.50 -17.14
CA GLY A 44 -22.23 19.59 -16.02
C GLY A 44 -20.94 18.77 -16.12
N PHE A 45 -20.01 19.11 -17.02
CA PHE A 45 -18.73 18.38 -17.18
C PHE A 45 -17.96 18.22 -15.86
N HIS A 46 -17.81 19.32 -15.11
CA HIS A 46 -17.06 19.31 -13.84
C HIS A 46 -17.69 18.38 -12.80
N GLU A 47 -19.02 18.31 -12.75
CA GLU A 47 -19.73 17.40 -11.85
C GLU A 47 -19.56 15.94 -12.27
N LYS A 48 -19.75 15.65 -13.56
CA LYS A 48 -19.52 14.30 -14.11
C LYS A 48 -18.08 13.84 -13.92
N LEU A 49 -17.11 14.75 -14.04
CA LEU A 49 -15.71 14.47 -13.81
C LEU A 49 -15.44 14.17 -12.34
N ARG A 50 -15.99 14.96 -11.41
CA ARG A 50 -15.88 14.70 -9.97
C ARG A 50 -16.37 13.31 -9.60
N VAL A 51 -17.59 12.95 -10.01
CA VAL A 51 -18.18 11.63 -9.74
C VAL A 51 -17.31 10.48 -10.28
N LYS A 52 -16.71 10.66 -11.47
CA LYS A 52 -15.80 9.66 -12.05
C LYS A 52 -14.50 9.54 -11.26
N MET A 53 -13.96 10.64 -10.76
CA MET A 53 -12.74 10.66 -9.95
C MET A 53 -12.98 10.01 -8.59
N ASP A 54 -14.10 10.34 -7.93
CA ASP A 54 -14.53 9.69 -6.68
C ASP A 54 -14.66 8.18 -6.86
N SER A 55 -15.28 7.75 -7.96
CA SER A 55 -15.41 6.33 -8.30
C SER A 55 -14.05 5.66 -8.55
N ALA A 56 -13.10 6.38 -9.14
CA ALA A 56 -11.75 5.86 -9.36
C ALA A 56 -10.97 5.70 -8.05
N VAL A 57 -11.09 6.67 -7.13
CA VAL A 57 -10.52 6.59 -5.78
C VAL A 57 -11.15 5.42 -5.01
N GLN A 58 -12.47 5.24 -5.08
CA GLN A 58 -13.12 4.11 -4.41
C GLN A 58 -12.59 2.75 -4.88
N ARG A 59 -12.43 2.56 -6.20
CA ARG A 59 -11.83 1.31 -6.72
C ARG A 59 -10.41 1.06 -6.21
N LYS A 60 -9.63 2.13 -5.97
CA LYS A 60 -8.30 2.01 -5.38
C LYS A 60 -8.36 1.65 -3.89
N MET A 61 -9.38 2.15 -3.18
CA MET A 61 -9.63 1.75 -1.79
C MET A 61 -10.03 0.28 -1.70
N ASP A 62 -10.85 -0.21 -2.62
CA ASP A 62 -11.21 -1.64 -2.68
C ASP A 62 -9.96 -2.51 -2.94
N GLN A 63 -9.03 -2.04 -3.81
CA GLN A 63 -7.74 -2.71 -4.02
C GLN A 63 -6.87 -2.72 -2.75
N PHE A 64 -6.88 -1.67 -1.93
CA PHE A 64 -6.18 -1.70 -0.63
C PHE A 64 -6.75 -2.79 0.28
N ASP A 65 -8.06 -2.96 0.30
CA ASP A 65 -8.72 -3.99 1.13
C ASP A 65 -8.32 -5.41 0.68
N GLU A 66 -8.26 -5.65 -0.64
CA GLU A 66 -7.75 -6.91 -1.20
C GLU A 66 -6.29 -7.18 -0.77
N LYS A 67 -5.41 -6.18 -0.91
CA LYS A 67 -3.98 -6.31 -0.56
C LYS A 67 -3.76 -6.47 0.95
N SER A 68 -4.64 -5.92 1.77
CA SER A 68 -4.63 -6.12 3.23
C SER A 68 -4.88 -7.58 3.60
N ASN A 69 -5.82 -8.25 2.92
CA ASN A 69 -6.06 -9.67 3.13
C ASN A 69 -4.87 -10.54 2.69
N GLU A 70 -4.22 -10.19 1.58
CA GLU A 70 -2.98 -10.86 1.13
C GLU A 70 -1.83 -10.68 2.15
N LEU A 71 -1.67 -9.47 2.71
CA LEU A 71 -0.64 -9.17 3.70
C LEU A 71 -0.83 -10.00 4.98
N ASP A 72 -2.07 -10.15 5.44
CA ASP A 72 -2.40 -10.95 6.61
C ASP A 72 -2.01 -12.44 6.44
N SER A 73 -2.13 -12.98 5.22
CA SER A 73 -1.69 -14.34 4.91
C SER A 73 -0.17 -14.50 4.99
N ILE A 74 0.58 -13.53 4.46
CA ILE A 74 2.04 -13.52 4.51
C ILE A 74 2.53 -13.37 5.95
N PHE A 75 1.93 -12.45 6.72
CA PHE A 75 2.31 -12.19 8.10
C PHE A 75 2.13 -13.43 8.99
N ARG A 76 1.01 -14.14 8.85
CA ARG A 76 0.79 -15.41 9.57
C ARG A 76 1.84 -16.46 9.25
N SER A 77 2.28 -16.54 8.00
CA SER A 77 3.29 -17.51 7.58
C SER A 77 4.67 -17.19 8.13
N LEU A 78 5.04 -15.91 8.21
CA LEU A 78 6.27 -15.47 8.87
C LEU A 78 6.29 -15.88 10.35
N LEU A 79 5.16 -15.73 11.05
CA LEU A 79 5.03 -16.15 12.45
C LEU A 79 5.19 -17.67 12.60
N CYS A 80 4.60 -18.48 11.71
CA CYS A 80 4.78 -19.94 11.73
C CYS A 80 6.26 -20.35 11.55
N MET A 81 6.96 -19.76 10.57
CA MET A 81 8.39 -20.02 10.35
C MET A 81 9.24 -19.70 11.59
N SER A 82 8.87 -18.67 12.35
CA SER A 82 9.59 -18.30 13.58
C SER A 82 9.41 -19.27 14.75
N SER A 83 8.38 -20.12 14.71
CA SER A 83 8.05 -21.06 15.80
C SER A 83 8.64 -22.48 15.63
N GLU A 84 9.17 -22.80 14.45
CA GLU A 84 9.55 -24.18 14.08
C GLU A 84 11.07 -24.46 14.10
N ALA A 85 11.93 -23.43 14.11
CA ALA A 85 13.39 -23.58 14.03
C ALA A 85 14.10 -23.25 15.36
N PRO A 86 15.20 -23.95 15.73
CA PRO A 86 16.09 -23.52 16.81
C PRO A 86 16.84 -22.27 16.33
N THR A 87 16.44 -21.11 16.84
CA THR A 87 16.74 -19.82 16.25
C THR A 87 18.19 -19.37 16.45
N ALA A 88 18.96 -19.34 15.38
CA ALA A 88 20.18 -18.53 15.33
C ALA A 88 19.80 -17.06 15.51
N GLU A 89 20.57 -16.29 16.30
CA GLU A 89 20.35 -14.86 16.58
C GLU A 89 20.07 -14.02 15.32
N ASN A 90 20.69 -14.41 14.19
CA ASN A 90 20.49 -13.76 12.90
C ASN A 90 19.08 -13.95 12.31
N PHE A 91 18.45 -15.10 12.53
CA PHE A 91 17.09 -15.39 12.05
C PHE A 91 16.06 -14.55 12.82
N GLU A 92 16.15 -14.52 14.15
CA GLU A 92 15.25 -13.72 14.99
C GLU A 92 15.30 -12.24 14.61
N LYS A 93 16.51 -11.71 14.42
CA LYS A 93 16.71 -10.32 14.00
C LYS A 93 16.10 -10.02 12.63
N ASP A 94 16.27 -10.92 11.66
CA ASP A 94 15.68 -10.74 10.34
C ASP A 94 14.14 -10.85 10.38
N ALA A 95 13.60 -11.77 11.17
CA ALA A 95 12.16 -11.91 11.35
C ALA A 95 11.55 -10.69 12.06
N GLU A 96 12.24 -10.12 13.05
CA GLU A 96 11.82 -8.90 13.75
C GLU A 96 11.76 -7.70 12.79
N ILE A 97 12.77 -7.52 11.93
CA ILE A 97 12.78 -6.45 10.92
C ILE A 97 11.59 -6.58 9.97
N VAL A 98 11.34 -7.78 9.45
CA VAL A 98 10.26 -8.00 8.47
C VAL A 98 8.89 -7.87 9.13
N SER A 99 8.71 -8.41 10.34
CA SER A 99 7.45 -8.32 11.09
C SER A 99 7.14 -6.88 11.52
N GLY A 100 8.16 -6.09 11.89
CA GLY A 100 8.01 -4.66 12.17
C GLY A 100 7.46 -3.90 10.97
N TYR A 101 8.08 -4.07 9.80
CA TYR A 101 7.58 -3.46 8.56
C TYR A 101 6.17 -3.95 8.17
N CYS A 102 5.87 -5.24 8.34
CA CYS A 102 4.51 -5.75 8.12
C CYS A 102 3.49 -5.07 9.03
N SER A 103 3.85 -4.81 10.28
CA SER A 103 2.99 -4.16 11.27
C SER A 103 2.72 -2.71 10.89
N GLU A 104 3.74 -1.97 10.44
CA GLU A 104 3.58 -0.61 9.91
C GLU A 104 2.68 -0.57 8.68
N LEU A 105 2.91 -1.48 7.71
CA LEU A 105 2.13 -1.56 6.48
C LEU A 105 0.67 -1.93 6.77
N LYS A 106 0.44 -2.83 7.72
CA LYS A 106 -0.89 -3.20 8.19
C LYS A 106 -1.60 -2.04 8.90
N ALA A 107 -0.89 -1.33 9.77
CA ALA A 107 -1.44 -0.14 10.43
C ALA A 107 -1.87 0.92 9.40
N PHE A 108 -1.06 1.15 8.36
CA PHE A 108 -1.45 2.03 7.24
C PHE A 108 -2.73 1.53 6.55
N LEU A 109 -2.80 0.25 6.17
CA LEU A 109 -3.95 -0.32 5.48
C LEU A 109 -5.24 -0.31 6.31
N GLN A 110 -5.13 -0.37 7.65
CA GLN A 110 -6.26 -0.30 8.58
C GLN A 110 -6.66 1.12 8.98
N SER A 111 -5.82 2.11 8.68
CA SER A 111 -6.11 3.52 8.92
C SER A 111 -7.07 4.10 7.88
N ASP A 112 -7.33 5.40 7.95
CA ASP A 112 -8.03 6.16 6.91
C ASP A 112 -7.18 6.36 5.63
N ARG A 113 -5.93 5.87 5.64
CA ARG A 113 -4.97 5.93 4.51
C ARG A 113 -4.70 7.36 4.06
N SER A 114 -4.79 8.31 4.99
CA SER A 114 -4.48 9.73 4.75
C SER A 114 -3.00 10.06 4.92
N GLY A 115 -2.27 9.24 5.67
CA GLY A 115 -0.84 9.34 5.88
C GLY A 115 -0.01 8.73 4.75
N ASP A 116 1.31 8.71 4.92
CA ASP A 116 2.22 8.12 3.93
C ASP A 116 2.30 6.60 4.08
N CYS A 117 2.16 5.90 2.95
CA CYS A 117 2.39 4.46 2.89
C CYS A 117 3.87 4.14 3.23
N PRO A 118 4.15 3.21 4.15
CA PRO A 118 5.51 2.89 4.54
C PRO A 118 6.27 2.22 3.38
N ARG A 119 7.42 2.80 3.04
CA ARG A 119 8.27 2.32 1.95
C ARG A 119 9.16 1.17 2.41
N ILE A 120 9.28 0.17 1.56
CA ILE A 120 10.20 -0.94 1.81
C ILE A 120 11.64 -0.40 1.80
N SER A 121 12.35 -0.61 2.89
CA SER A 121 13.75 -0.23 3.01
C SER A 121 14.66 -1.35 2.51
N LEU A 122 15.91 -0.99 2.17
CA LEU A 122 16.92 -1.98 1.79
C LEU A 122 17.15 -3.04 2.88
N SER A 123 17.05 -2.66 4.16
CA SER A 123 17.21 -3.60 5.27
C SER A 123 16.10 -4.65 5.29
N VAL A 124 14.84 -4.25 5.06
CA VAL A 124 13.71 -5.18 4.98
C VAL A 124 13.88 -6.12 3.79
N GLU A 125 14.25 -5.61 2.60
CA GLU A 125 14.49 -6.47 1.43
C GLU A 125 15.59 -7.50 1.68
N GLN A 126 16.69 -7.09 2.32
CA GLN A 126 17.80 -7.98 2.65
C GLN A 126 17.39 -9.04 3.69
N SER A 127 16.62 -8.66 4.72
CA SER A 127 16.10 -9.59 5.72
C SER A 127 15.14 -10.62 5.10
N VAL A 128 14.23 -10.20 4.21
CA VAL A 128 13.36 -11.12 3.46
C VAL A 128 14.18 -12.13 2.66
N ARG A 129 15.21 -11.67 1.92
CA ARG A 129 16.08 -12.56 1.14
C ARG A 129 16.85 -13.53 2.03
N ARG A 130 17.32 -13.10 3.21
CA ARG A 130 18.04 -13.97 4.16
C ARG A 130 17.14 -15.02 4.78
N LEU A 131 15.91 -14.67 5.13
CA LEU A 131 14.89 -15.61 5.61
C LEU A 131 14.50 -16.64 4.54
N LEU A 132 14.44 -16.25 3.27
CA LEU A 132 14.15 -17.16 2.16
C LEU A 132 15.30 -18.13 1.86
N ASN A 133 16.54 -17.72 2.09
CA ASN A 133 17.73 -18.52 1.77
C ASN A 133 18.24 -19.38 2.94
N ASN A 134 17.71 -19.18 4.15
CA ASN A 134 17.98 -20.00 5.33
C ASN A 134 16.68 -20.68 5.80
N PRO A 135 16.26 -21.78 5.12
CA PRO A 135 15.07 -22.54 5.50
C PRO A 135 15.21 -23.26 6.83
#